data_AF-A0A8H3FYC8-F1
#
_entry.id   AF-A0A8H3FYC8-F1
#
_cell.length_a   1.000
_cell.length_b   1.000
_cell.length_c   1.000
_cell.angle_alpha   90.00
_cell.angle_beta   90.00
_cell.angle_gamma   90.00
#
_symmetry.space_group_name_H-M   'P 1'
#
loop_
_entity.id
_entity.type
_entity.pdbx_description
1 polymer ?
#
loop_
_entity_poly.entity_id
_entity_poly.type
_entity_poly.pdbx_seq_one_letter_code
_entity_poly.pdbx_strand_id
1 'polypeptide(L)'
;MLGEAQVAVQGVNNYPADFQDFLAGGSVTGSQDTAALIAQAMTQCPGTKLCVSGYSEGAQVAHNAVNLISQARTNSINSVVLFGDPDDGEAFGKVPANKVSVDCHTG
;
A
#
# COMPACT_ATOMS: atom_id res chain seq x y z
N MET A 1 11.16 -4.94 20.30
CA MET A 1 10.15 -3.98 19.79
C MET A 1 10.85 -2.69 19.41
N LEU A 2 10.45 -2.05 18.31
CA LEU A 2 10.86 -0.68 18.01
C LEU A 2 10.03 0.27 18.89
N GLY A 3 10.64 1.33 19.44
CA GLY A 3 9.90 2.33 20.22
C GLY A 3 9.10 3.29 19.31
N GLU A 4 8.15 4.03 19.87
CA GLU A 4 7.31 4.99 19.11
C GLU A 4 8.16 6.02 18.34
N ALA A 5 9.27 6.48 18.91
CA ALA A 5 10.21 7.39 18.25
C ALA A 5 10.98 6.78 17.06
N GLN A 6 10.77 5.50 16.75
CA GLN A 6 11.44 4.76 15.67
C GLN A 6 10.45 4.31 14.58
N VAL A 7 9.15 4.59 14.74
CA VAL A 7 8.11 4.22 13.79
C VAL A 7 7.30 5.46 13.42
N ALA A 8 7.24 5.76 12.13
CA ALA A 8 6.33 6.76 11.59
C ALA A 8 5.16 6.05 10.90
N VAL A 9 3.94 6.48 11.22
CA VAL A 9 2.71 6.01 10.59
C VAL A 9 2.10 7.17 9.82
N GLN A 10 1.79 6.94 8.55
CA GLN A 10 1.21 7.96 7.67
C GLN A 10 -0.04 7.39 7.02
N GLY A 11 -1.18 8.03 7.27
CA GLY A 11 -2.44 7.71 6.60
C GLY A 11 -2.47 8.28 5.18
N VAL A 12 -3.18 7.59 4.29
CA VAL A 12 -3.56 8.09 2.96
C VAL A 12 -4.87 8.84 3.14
N ASN A 13 -4.84 10.15 3.00
CA ASN A 13 -5.97 11.01 3.41
C ASN A 13 -6.68 11.66 2.21
N ASN A 14 -6.09 11.59 1.01
CA ASN A 14 -6.68 12.15 -0.19
C ASN A 14 -7.53 11.12 -0.96
N TYR A 15 -8.37 10.37 -0.25
CA TYR A 15 -9.43 9.56 -0.85
C TYR A 15 -10.62 9.45 0.11
N PRO A 16 -11.86 9.51 -0.41
CA PRO A 16 -13.07 9.56 0.42
C PRO A 16 -13.45 8.20 1.04
N ALA A 17 -12.81 7.11 0.58
CA ALA A 17 -13.19 5.74 0.93
C ALA A 17 -14.67 5.46 0.67
N ASP A 18 -15.15 5.81 -0.53
CA ASP A 18 -16.56 5.68 -0.89
C ASP A 18 -16.86 4.38 -1.64
N PHE A 19 -18.13 4.00 -1.61
CA PHE A 19 -18.57 2.73 -2.18
C PHE A 19 -18.40 2.67 -3.70
N GLN A 20 -18.49 3.81 -4.38
CA GLN A 20 -18.40 3.89 -5.83
C GLN A 20 -16.96 3.63 -6.30
N ASP A 21 -15.98 4.25 -5.64
CA ASP A 21 -14.56 3.99 -5.88
C ASP A 21 -14.21 2.54 -5.52
N PHE A 22 -14.73 2.00 -4.40
CA PHE A 22 -14.58 0.59 -4.07
C PHE A 22 -15.05 -0.35 -5.17
N LEU A 23 -16.25 -0.11 -5.74
CA LEU A 23 -16.77 -0.93 -6.85
C LEU A 23 -15.99 -0.74 -8.15
N ALA A 24 -15.29 0.39 -8.31
CA ALA A 24 -14.53 0.72 -9.49
C ALA A 24 -13.09 0.19 -9.48
N GLY A 25 -12.65 -0.51 -8.43
CA GLY A 25 -11.26 -0.98 -8.30
C GLY A 25 -10.40 -0.13 -7.37
N GLY A 26 -11.00 0.71 -6.52
CA GLY A 26 -10.33 1.61 -5.60
C GLY A 26 -10.12 3.03 -6.13
N SER A 27 -10.01 3.98 -5.20
CA SER A 27 -9.91 5.40 -5.54
C SER A 27 -8.66 5.78 -6.33
N VAL A 28 -8.85 6.48 -7.45
CA VAL A 28 -7.75 7.01 -8.27
C VAL A 28 -6.90 8.03 -7.50
N THR A 29 -7.54 8.93 -6.75
CA THR A 29 -6.81 9.94 -5.98
C THR A 29 -6.08 9.31 -4.79
N GLY A 30 -6.68 8.32 -4.14
CA GLY A 30 -6.01 7.54 -3.10
C GLY A 30 -4.79 6.79 -3.61
N SER A 31 -4.88 6.22 -4.81
CA SER A 31 -3.77 5.51 -5.46
C SER A 31 -2.61 6.45 -5.75
N GLN A 32 -2.90 7.65 -6.27
CA GLN A 32 -1.91 8.69 -6.53
C GLN A 32 -1.28 9.24 -5.25
N ASP A 33 -2.08 9.48 -4.20
CA ASP A 33 -1.61 9.96 -2.90
C ASP A 33 -0.70 8.92 -2.23
N THR A 34 -1.10 7.65 -2.24
CA THR A 34 -0.27 6.54 -1.75
C THR A 34 1.07 6.47 -2.49
N ALA A 35 1.05 6.56 -3.83
CA ALA A 35 2.28 6.57 -4.62
C ALA A 35 3.19 7.77 -4.30
N ALA A 36 2.61 8.95 -4.07
CA ALA A 36 3.33 10.15 -3.66
C ALA A 36 3.93 9.99 -2.25
N LEU A 37 3.20 9.43 -1.29
CA LEU A 37 3.66 9.17 0.07
C LEU A 37 4.80 8.13 0.09
N ILE A 38 4.73 7.08 -0.72
CA ILE A 38 5.83 6.12 -0.91
C ILE A 38 7.08 6.86 -1.41
N ALA A 39 6.93 7.71 -2.43
CA ALA A 39 8.05 8.49 -2.97
C ALA A 39 8.62 9.46 -1.92
N GLN A 40 7.77 10.11 -1.14
CA GLN A 40 8.18 11.00 -0.06
C GLN A 40 8.96 10.26 1.02
N ALA A 41 8.45 9.12 1.51
CA ALA A 41 9.09 8.32 2.54
C ALA A 41 10.49 7.85 2.12
N MET A 42 10.65 7.39 0.86
CA MET A 42 11.96 6.97 0.34
C MET A 42 12.92 8.14 0.11
N THR A 43 12.40 9.34 -0.18
CA THR A 43 13.23 10.53 -0.37
C THR A 43 13.72 11.07 0.97
N GLN A 44 12.82 11.16 1.96
CA GLN A 44 13.15 11.68 3.29
C GLN A 44 13.97 10.68 4.11
N CYS A 45 13.70 9.38 3.95
CA CYS A 45 14.30 8.31 4.74
C CYS A 45 14.78 7.16 3.84
N PRO A 46 15.84 7.33 3.04
CA PRO A 46 16.28 6.32 2.06
C PRO A 46 16.69 4.97 2.66
N GLY A 47 16.99 4.91 3.96
CA GLY A 47 17.29 3.67 4.69
C GLY A 47 16.09 3.05 5.43
N THR A 48 14.90 3.66 5.36
CA THR A 48 13.73 3.18 6.11
C THR A 48 13.26 1.82 5.62
N LYS A 49 12.69 1.02 6.52
CA LYS A 49 11.98 -0.20 6.15
C LYS A 49 10.53 0.15 5.91
N LEU A 50 10.21 0.50 4.65
CA LEU A 50 8.86 0.88 4.28
C LEU A 50 7.93 -0.34 4.26
N CYS A 51 6.88 -0.29 5.08
CA CYS A 51 5.74 -1.18 5.00
C CYS A 51 4.58 -0.45 4.33
N VAL A 52 3.88 -1.11 3.40
CA VAL A 52 2.63 -0.63 2.81
C VAL A 52 1.51 -1.51 3.31
N SER A 53 0.37 -0.93 3.70
CA SER A 53 -0.77 -1.71 4.16
C SER A 53 -2.08 -1.10 3.69
N GLY A 54 -3.09 -1.95 3.53
CA GLY A 54 -4.41 -1.59 3.05
C GLY A 54 -5.47 -2.54 3.60
N TYR A 55 -6.69 -2.04 3.77
CA TYR A 55 -7.85 -2.83 4.18
C TYR A 55 -9.03 -2.56 3.23
N SER A 56 -9.71 -3.60 2.74
CA SER A 56 -10.86 -3.46 1.84
C SER A 56 -10.49 -2.60 0.62
N GLU A 57 -11.20 -1.49 0.34
CA GLU A 57 -10.81 -0.53 -0.70
C GLU A 57 -9.35 -0.06 -0.59
N GLY A 58 -8.86 0.13 0.64
CA GLY A 58 -7.48 0.54 0.88
C GLY A 58 -6.46 -0.47 0.35
N ALA A 59 -6.81 -1.75 0.23
CA ALA A 59 -5.96 -2.76 -0.41
C ALA A 59 -5.91 -2.55 -1.93
N GLN A 60 -7.06 -2.32 -2.58
CA GLN A 60 -7.13 -1.97 -4.01
C GLN A 60 -6.34 -0.69 -4.32
N VAL A 61 -6.49 0.35 -3.48
CA VAL A 61 -5.71 1.59 -3.56
C VAL A 61 -4.20 1.31 -3.47
N ALA A 62 -3.78 0.41 -2.59
CA ALA A 62 -2.38 0.05 -2.44
C ALA A 62 -1.85 -0.73 -3.67
N HIS A 63 -2.63 -1.65 -4.23
CA HIS A 63 -2.33 -2.36 -5.49
C HIS A 63 -2.13 -1.39 -6.64
N ASN A 64 -3.06 -0.45 -6.81
CA ASN A 64 -2.97 0.59 -7.84
C ASN A 64 -1.73 1.46 -7.66
N ALA A 65 -1.44 1.90 -6.43
CA ALA A 65 -0.31 2.77 -6.13
C ALA A 65 1.04 2.18 -6.52
N VAL A 66 1.26 0.88 -6.29
CA VAL A 66 2.54 0.24 -6.64
C VAL A 66 2.78 0.11 -8.14
N ASN A 67 1.73 0.20 -8.95
CA ASN A 67 1.84 0.25 -10.41
C ASN A 67 2.20 1.67 -10.93
N LEU A 68 2.05 2.70 -10.10
CA LEU A 68 2.35 4.10 -10.44
C LEU A 68 3.78 4.53 -10.09
N ILE A 69 4.50 3.75 -9.27
CA ILE A 69 5.87 4.06 -8.85
C ILE A 69 6.92 3.35 -9.72
N SER A 70 8.16 3.85 -9.69
CA SER A 70 9.25 3.21 -10.43
C SER A 70 9.65 1.87 -9.82
N GLN A 71 10.24 0.98 -10.64
CA GLN A 71 10.77 -0.31 -10.19
C GLN A 71 11.73 -0.16 -9.00
N ALA A 72 12.57 0.88 -9.00
CA ALA A 72 13.50 1.14 -7.91
C ALA A 72 12.77 1.37 -6.58
N ARG A 73 11.62 2.09 -6.61
CA ARG A 73 10.79 2.28 -5.42
C ARG A 73 10.09 0.99 -5.03
N THR A 74 9.49 0.26 -5.98
CA THR A 74 8.87 -1.05 -5.70
C THR A 74 9.85 -2.01 -5.01
N ASN A 75 11.11 -2.05 -5.46
CA ASN A 75 12.14 -2.90 -4.86
C ASN A 75 12.51 -2.50 -3.42
N SER A 76 12.37 -1.21 -3.08
CA SER A 76 12.63 -0.65 -1.75
C SER A 76 11.51 -0.91 -0.74
N ILE A 77 10.34 -1.39 -1.18
CA ILE A 77 9.28 -1.84 -0.26
C ILE A 77 9.79 -3.06 0.50
N ASN A 78 9.75 -2.99 1.83
CA ASN A 78 10.21 -4.05 2.70
C ASN A 78 9.15 -5.13 2.89
N SER A 79 7.91 -4.71 3.12
CA SER A 79 6.77 -5.58 3.37
C SER A 79 5.47 -4.94 2.90
N VAL A 80 4.50 -5.79 2.59
CA VAL A 80 3.12 -5.41 2.29
C VAL A 80 2.20 -6.29 3.11
N VAL A 81 1.20 -5.68 3.75
CA VAL A 81 0.17 -6.41 4.53
C VAL A 81 -1.21 -5.91 4.13
N LEU A 82 -2.02 -6.78 3.53
CA LEU A 82 -3.36 -6.45 3.05
C LEU A 82 -4.39 -7.23 3.86
N PHE A 83 -5.49 -6.57 4.22
CA PHE A 83 -6.56 -7.17 5.02
C PHE A 83 -7.87 -7.12 4.25
N GLY A 84 -8.57 -8.26 4.14
CA GLY A 84 -9.84 -8.33 3.41
C GLY A 84 -9.72 -7.75 2.00
N ASP A 85 -8.65 -8.14 1.30
CA ASP A 85 -8.29 -7.64 -0.01
C ASP A 85 -9.33 -8.07 -1.06
N PRO A 86 -10.02 -7.13 -1.73
CA PRO A 86 -10.92 -7.45 -2.83
C PRO A 86 -10.20 -8.10 -4.01
N ASP A 87 -8.90 -7.84 -4.17
CA ASP A 87 -8.04 -8.36 -5.23
C ASP A 87 -7.18 -9.55 -4.73
N ASP A 88 -7.67 -10.31 -3.75
CA ASP A 88 -6.95 -11.48 -3.22
C ASP A 88 -6.64 -12.50 -4.33
N GLY A 89 -5.41 -13.00 -4.31
CA GLY A 89 -4.83 -13.85 -5.36
C GLY A 89 -4.12 -13.08 -6.48
N GLU A 90 -4.30 -11.76 -6.59
CA GLU A 90 -3.54 -10.93 -7.52
C GLU A 90 -2.14 -10.61 -7.00
N ALA A 91 -1.19 -10.41 -7.93
CA ALA A 91 0.16 -9.99 -7.57
C ALA A 91 0.17 -8.50 -7.19
N PHE A 92 0.83 -8.15 -6.09
CA PHE A 92 1.01 -6.76 -5.66
C PHE A 92 2.06 -6.03 -6.51
N GLY A 93 1.68 -5.71 -7.75
CA GLY A 93 2.55 -5.17 -8.79
C GLY A 93 3.76 -6.08 -9.04
N LYS A 94 4.97 -5.53 -8.82
CA LYS A 94 6.24 -6.27 -8.96
C LYS A 94 6.95 -6.51 -7.62
N VAL A 95 6.22 -6.36 -6.50
CA VAL A 95 6.77 -6.70 -5.18
C VAL A 95 6.88 -8.23 -5.10
N PRO A 96 8.04 -8.79 -4.69
CA PRO A 96 8.19 -10.23 -4.50
C PRO A 96 7.13 -10.80 -3.56
N ALA A 97 6.48 -11.89 -3.94
CA ALA A 97 5.37 -12.50 -3.17
C ALA A 97 5.76 -12.85 -1.72
N ASN A 98 7.02 -13.18 -1.45
CA ASN A 98 7.49 -13.45 -0.08
C ASN A 98 7.57 -12.21 0.83
N LYS A 99 7.30 -11.01 0.30
CA LYS A 99 7.16 -9.76 1.06
C LYS A 99 5.69 -9.34 1.22
N VAL A 100 4.75 -10.05 0.60
CA VAL A 100 3.33 -9.71 0.59
C VAL A 100 2.60 -10.71 1.48
N SER A 101 1.87 -10.21 2.47
CA SER A 101 0.95 -10.98 3.30
C SER A 101 -0.46 -10.49 3.00
N VAL A 102 -1.38 -11.40 2.71
CA VAL A 102 -2.79 -11.10 2.52
C VAL A 102 -3.57 -11.91 3.55
N ASP A 103 -4.29 -11.20 4.42
CA ASP A 103 -5.10 -11.76 5.48
C ASP A 103 -6.59 -11.61 5.11
N CYS A 104 -7.13 -12.64 4.47
CA CYS A 104 -8.54 -12.76 4.10
C CYS A 104 -9.23 -13.87 4.90
N HIS A 105 -10.29 -13.52 5.64
CA HIS A 105 -11.06 -14.49 6.41
C HIS A 105 -12.04 -15.28 5.54
N THR A 106 -12.29 -16.53 5.92
CA THR A 106 -13.45 -17.27 5.42
C THR A 106 -14.73 -16.62 5.95
N GLY A 107 -15.65 -16.30 5.04
CA GLY A 107 -16.96 -15.69 5.33
C GLY A 107 -17.98 -16.67 5.88
#